data_AF-A0AAX2AJG2-F1
#
_entry.id   AF-A0AAX2AJG2-F1
#
_cell.length_a   1.000
_cell.length_b   1.000
_cell.length_c   1.000
_cell.angle_alpha   90.00
_cell.angle_beta   90.00
_cell.angle_gamma   90.00
#
_symmetry.space_group_name_H-M   'P 1'
#
loop_
_entity.id
_entity.type
_entity.pdbx_description
1 polymer ?
#
loop_
_entity_poly.entity_id
_entity_poly.type
_entity_poly.pdbx_seq_one_letter_code
_entity_poly.pdbx_strand_id
1 'polypeptide(L)'
;MKKKLNDDLTLYYSSNFPYISKKQSRKKYFVTIGIGGNLGNVKKRFDKLFLYFMSDTRFDIVMTSPLLLNPPFGFLEQNHFLNGIIALQTNLSVNEFFKNMQRLENRFKRTRSFKNAARTLDIDIIFFHNKKINTDKLTIPHKFWHTRESVVIPLERMLNG
;
A
#
# COMPACT_ATOMS: atom_id res chain seq x y z
N MET A 1 18.65 0.65 -4.08
CA MET A 1 19.24 -0.72 -4.02
C MET A 1 18.16 -1.74 -4.40
N LYS A 2 18.52 -2.94 -4.89
CA LYS A 2 17.57 -4.05 -5.13
C LYS A 2 18.12 -5.37 -4.57
N LYS A 3 17.25 -6.28 -4.12
CA LYS A 3 17.59 -7.62 -3.62
C LYS A 3 16.65 -8.65 -4.24
N LYS A 4 17.19 -9.59 -5.03
CA LYS A 4 16.42 -10.72 -5.58
C LYS A 4 16.12 -11.70 -4.44
N LEU A 5 14.87 -12.16 -4.34
CA LEU A 5 14.45 -13.19 -3.37
C LEU A 5 14.41 -14.57 -4.03
N ASN A 6 13.87 -14.63 -5.25
CA ASN A 6 13.88 -15.77 -6.16
C ASN A 6 13.72 -15.25 -7.59
N ASP A 7 13.44 -16.11 -8.57
CA ASP A 7 13.34 -15.73 -9.98
C ASP A 7 12.23 -14.71 -10.29
N ASP A 8 11.13 -14.77 -9.54
CA ASP A 8 9.95 -13.95 -9.78
C ASP A 8 9.88 -12.72 -8.85
N LEU A 9 10.56 -12.78 -7.71
CA LEU A 9 10.39 -11.83 -6.62
C LEU A 9 11.66 -11.01 -6.39
N THR A 10 11.52 -9.69 -6.45
CA THR A 10 12.63 -8.75 -6.19
C THR A 10 12.20 -7.63 -5.27
N LEU A 11 12.97 -7.39 -4.21
CA LEU A 11 12.81 -6.22 -3.35
C LEU A 11 13.55 -5.01 -3.91
N TYR A 12 12.94 -3.84 -3.80
CA TYR A 12 13.50 -2.54 -4.13
C TYR A 12 13.50 -1.63 -2.91
N TYR A 13 14.61 -0.92 -2.75
CA TYR A 13 14.88 -0.01 -1.66
C TYR A 13 15.13 1.39 -2.22
N SER A 14 14.41 2.37 -1.71
CA SER A 14 14.53 3.81 -2.00
C SER A 14 14.58 4.62 -0.71
N SER A 15 14.66 5.95 -0.82
CA SER A 15 14.68 6.85 0.34
C SER A 15 13.42 6.80 1.21
N ASN A 16 12.28 6.41 0.62
CA ASN A 16 10.98 6.40 1.30
C ASN A 16 10.44 4.97 1.54
N PHE A 17 11.13 3.95 1.07
CA PHE A 17 10.71 2.55 1.11
C PHE A 17 11.93 1.63 1.29
N PRO A 18 12.22 1.13 2.51
CA PRO A 18 11.51 1.40 3.76
C PRO A 18 11.82 2.80 4.32
N TYR A 19 10.93 3.27 5.18
CA TYR A 19 11.04 4.47 6.00
C TYR A 19 10.53 4.15 7.40
N ILE A 20 11.15 4.71 8.43
CA ILE A 20 10.67 4.61 9.82
C ILE A 20 10.64 6.03 10.39
N SER A 21 9.47 6.45 10.88
CA SER A 21 9.33 7.73 11.54
C SER A 21 10.01 7.72 12.90
N LYS A 22 10.78 8.77 13.17
CA LYS A 22 11.35 9.03 14.50
C LYS A 22 10.34 9.71 15.44
N LYS A 23 9.21 10.19 14.91
CA LYS A 23 8.19 10.92 15.68
C LYS A 23 7.09 9.98 16.11
N GLN A 24 6.73 10.03 17.38
CA GLN A 24 5.56 9.34 17.90
C GLN A 24 4.30 10.15 17.57
N SER A 25 3.34 9.51 16.91
CA SER A 25 2.04 10.13 16.63
C SER A 25 1.09 9.98 17.83
N ARG A 26 0.27 11.00 18.05
CA ARG A 26 -0.83 11.01 19.03
C ARG A 26 -2.19 10.70 18.40
N LYS A 27 -2.23 10.34 17.12
CA LYS A 27 -3.49 10.09 16.39
C LYS A 27 -4.08 8.73 16.78
N LYS A 28 -5.41 8.67 16.80
CA LYS A 28 -6.20 7.61 17.43
C LYS A 28 -6.05 6.24 16.77
N TYR A 29 -6.06 6.17 15.45
CA TYR A 29 -6.16 4.92 14.72
C TYR A 29 -4.85 4.59 14.01
N PHE A 30 -4.27 3.44 14.36
CA PHE A 30 -3.20 2.83 13.57
C PHE A 30 -3.81 2.06 12.39
N VAL A 31 -3.32 2.29 11.18
CA VAL A 31 -3.87 1.74 9.94
C VAL A 31 -2.74 1.21 9.08
N THR A 32 -2.92 0.01 8.52
CA THR A 32 -1.98 -0.58 7.57
C THR A 32 -2.65 -0.65 6.21
N ILE A 33 -2.02 -0.03 5.22
CA ILE A 33 -2.48 -0.05 3.83
C ILE A 33 -1.45 -0.77 2.94
N GLY A 34 -1.95 -1.51 1.96
CA GLY A 34 -1.17 -2.01 0.85
C GLY A 34 -1.29 -1.08 -0.35
N ILE A 35 -0.18 -0.86 -1.05
CA ILE A 35 -0.15 -0.10 -2.30
C ILE A 35 0.34 -0.99 -3.42
N GLY A 36 -0.23 -0.83 -4.62
CA GLY A 36 0.11 -1.64 -5.79
C GLY A 36 0.04 -0.85 -7.09
N GLY A 37 0.90 -1.17 -8.06
CA GLY A 37 0.84 -0.56 -9.39
C GLY A 37 1.80 -1.19 -10.39
N ASN A 38 1.45 -1.14 -11.68
CA ASN A 38 2.26 -1.67 -12.77
C ASN A 38 2.26 -0.80 -14.04
N LEU A 39 1.57 0.35 -14.02
CA LEU A 39 1.47 1.24 -15.19
C LEU A 39 2.32 2.52 -15.05
N GLY A 40 3.21 2.73 -16.02
CA GLY A 40 4.10 3.90 -16.09
C GLY A 40 5.15 3.92 -14.99
N ASN A 41 5.58 5.11 -14.53
CA ASN A 41 6.59 5.24 -13.48
C ASN A 41 5.99 5.05 -12.08
N VAL A 42 5.80 3.79 -11.68
CA VAL A 42 5.17 3.40 -10.40
C VAL A 42 6.00 3.84 -9.20
N LYS A 43 7.33 3.70 -9.23
CA LYS A 43 8.21 4.13 -8.13
C LYS A 43 8.05 5.62 -7.81
N LYS A 44 8.14 6.47 -8.84
CA LYS A 44 7.91 7.92 -8.70
C LYS A 44 6.50 8.23 -8.19
N ARG A 45 5.51 7.41 -8.53
CA ARG A 45 4.14 7.57 -8.04
C ARG A 45 4.02 7.23 -6.56
N PHE A 46 4.67 6.15 -6.12
CA PHE A 46 4.72 5.78 -4.70
C PHE A 46 5.47 6.82 -3.87
N ASP A 47 6.56 7.40 -4.38
CA ASP A 47 7.23 8.53 -3.74
C ASP A 47 6.30 9.75 -3.61
N LYS A 48 5.52 10.07 -4.66
CA LYS A 48 4.52 11.15 -4.58
C LYS A 48 3.40 10.85 -3.58
N LEU A 49 2.97 9.60 -3.46
CA LEU A 49 1.98 9.19 -2.47
C LEU A 49 2.54 9.32 -1.04
N PHE A 50 3.78 8.91 -0.82
CA PHE A 50 4.49 9.11 0.44
C PHE A 50 4.55 10.60 0.80
N LEU A 51 4.97 11.46 -0.14
CA LEU A 51 5.01 12.91 0.08
C LEU A 51 3.64 13.50 0.36
N TYR A 52 2.57 13.00 -0.29
CA TYR A 52 1.20 13.40 0.03
C TYR A 52 0.89 13.14 1.51
N PHE A 53 1.14 11.93 2.01
CA PHE A 53 0.90 11.58 3.41
C PHE A 53 1.78 12.38 4.38
N MET A 54 3.04 12.66 4.03
CA MET A 54 3.91 13.51 4.83
C MET A 54 3.41 14.96 4.94
N SER A 55 2.72 15.46 3.91
CA SER A 55 2.22 16.85 3.86
C SER A 55 0.82 17.04 4.46
N ASP A 56 0.02 15.98 4.52
CA ASP A 56 -1.37 16.05 4.95
C ASP A 56 -1.49 15.76 6.44
N THR A 57 -1.80 16.80 7.23
CA THR A 57 -1.86 16.75 8.69
C THR A 57 -2.88 15.76 9.25
N ARG A 58 -3.73 15.16 8.43
CA ARG A 58 -4.65 14.08 8.83
C ARG A 58 -3.95 12.74 9.00
N PHE A 59 -2.74 12.57 8.47
CA PHE A 59 -1.97 11.34 8.50
C PHE A 59 -0.59 11.57 9.10
N ASP A 60 -0.13 10.60 9.88
CA ASP A 60 1.28 10.48 10.25
C ASP A 60 1.78 9.15 9.71
N ILE A 61 2.83 9.17 8.88
CA ILE A 61 3.49 7.93 8.47
C ILE A 61 4.25 7.39 9.68
N VAL A 62 3.99 6.13 10.03
CA VAL A 62 4.75 5.43 11.07
C VAL A 62 5.93 4.74 10.44
N MET A 63 5.68 3.94 9.40
CA MET A 63 6.73 3.22 8.68
C MET A 63 6.24 2.71 7.32
N THR A 64 7.17 2.37 6.44
CA THR A 64 6.91 1.72 5.14
C THR A 64 7.80 0.50 4.96
N SER A 65 7.34 -0.47 4.18
CA SER A 65 8.16 -1.61 3.78
C SER A 65 9.12 -1.25 2.64
N PRO A 66 10.11 -2.11 2.32
CA PRO A 66 10.66 -2.15 0.97
C PRO A 66 9.55 -2.44 -0.06
N LEU A 67 9.78 -2.10 -1.33
CA LEU A 67 8.84 -2.43 -2.41
C LEU A 67 9.13 -3.83 -2.95
N LEU A 68 8.10 -4.64 -3.16
CA LEU A 68 8.20 -5.94 -3.82
C LEU A 68 7.77 -5.82 -5.28
N LEU A 69 8.61 -6.29 -6.21
CA LEU A 69 8.21 -6.59 -7.57
C LEU A 69 7.82 -8.06 -7.66
N ASN A 70 6.62 -8.35 -8.16
CA ASN A 70 6.12 -9.71 -8.37
C ASN A 70 5.27 -9.81 -9.65
N PRO A 71 5.11 -11.02 -10.23
CA PRO A 71 4.29 -11.23 -11.42
C PRO A 71 2.82 -10.84 -11.22
N PRO A 72 2.09 -10.52 -12.30
CA PRO A 72 0.64 -10.28 -12.22
C PRO A 72 -0.12 -11.56 -11.84
N PHE A 73 -1.29 -11.38 -11.25
CA PHE A 73 -2.23 -12.47 -10.95
C PHE A 73 -3.55 -12.27 -11.72
N GLY A 74 -4.10 -13.36 -12.25
CA GLY A 74 -5.34 -13.35 -13.02
C GLY A 74 -5.12 -13.02 -14.49
N PHE A 75 -4.93 -11.75 -14.85
CA PHE A 75 -4.61 -11.35 -16.22
C PHE A 75 -3.08 -11.30 -16.38
N LEU A 76 -2.50 -12.21 -17.17
CA LEU A 76 -1.04 -12.41 -17.19
C LEU A 76 -0.31 -11.55 -18.21
N GLU A 77 -0.98 -11.11 -19.28
CA GLU A 77 -0.40 -10.28 -20.34
C GLU A 77 -0.28 -8.81 -19.92
N GLN A 78 0.45 -8.56 -18.82
CA GLN A 78 0.72 -7.23 -18.31
C GLN A 78 2.05 -7.20 -17.54
N ASN A 79 2.55 -5.99 -17.28
CA ASN A 79 3.77 -5.80 -16.50
C ASN A 79 3.62 -6.34 -15.07
N HIS A 80 4.75 -6.74 -14.49
CA HIS A 80 4.87 -7.05 -13.07
C HIS A 80 4.43 -5.88 -12.19
N PHE A 81 3.89 -6.18 -11.02
CA PHE A 81 3.44 -5.20 -10.06
C PHE A 81 4.54 -4.85 -9.08
N LEU A 82 4.70 -3.55 -8.80
CA LEU A 82 5.34 -3.09 -7.59
C LEU A 82 4.27 -2.97 -6.50
N ASN A 83 4.54 -3.58 -5.35
CA ASN A 83 3.71 -3.57 -4.17
C ASN A 83 4.50 -3.10 -2.95
N GLY A 84 3.81 -2.53 -1.97
CA GLY A 84 4.42 -2.10 -0.71
C GLY A 84 3.38 -1.93 0.39
N ILE A 85 3.84 -1.83 1.63
CA ILE A 85 2.99 -1.58 2.79
C ILE A 85 3.37 -0.24 3.40
N ILE A 86 2.35 0.52 3.81
CA ILE A 86 2.49 1.75 4.57
C ILE A 86 1.67 1.60 5.86
N ALA A 87 2.32 1.81 7.00
CA ALA A 87 1.65 1.97 8.28
C ALA A 87 1.50 3.47 8.59
N LEU A 88 0.27 3.86 8.93
CA LEU A 88 -0.13 5.23 9.20
C LEU A 88 -0.81 5.31 10.57
N GLN A 89 -0.79 6.49 11.17
CA GLN A 89 -1.75 6.87 12.20
C GLN A 89 -2.65 8.01 11.71
N THR A 90 -3.94 7.97 12.07
CA THR A 90 -4.94 8.96 11.64
C THR A 90 -6.03 9.16 12.70
N ASN A 91 -6.73 10.30 12.64
CA ASN A 91 -7.95 10.53 13.43
C ASN A 91 -9.23 10.31 12.61
N LEU A 92 -9.10 10.06 11.30
CA LEU A 92 -10.24 9.79 10.44
C LEU A 92 -10.94 8.50 10.86
N SER A 93 -12.28 8.51 10.87
CA SER A 93 -13.05 7.28 10.98
C SER A 93 -12.76 6.36 9.77
N VAL A 94 -13.11 5.08 9.91
CA VAL A 94 -12.87 4.08 8.84
C VAL A 94 -13.51 4.50 7.52
N ASN A 95 -14.75 5.00 7.56
CA ASN A 95 -15.47 5.43 6.37
C ASN A 95 -14.85 6.67 5.72
N GLU A 96 -14.37 7.62 6.52
CA GLU A 96 -13.67 8.82 6.00
C GLU A 96 -12.33 8.44 5.39
N PHE A 97 -11.57 7.56 6.05
CA PHE A 97 -10.31 7.04 5.53
C PHE A 97 -10.52 6.30 4.21
N PHE A 98 -11.50 5.38 4.16
CA PHE A 98 -11.82 4.62 2.95
C PHE A 98 -12.23 5.52 1.78
N LYS A 99 -13.03 6.56 2.02
CA LYS A 99 -13.37 7.56 1.00
C LYS A 99 -12.14 8.37 0.56
N ASN A 100 -11.23 8.69 1.49
CA ASN A 100 -9.99 9.40 1.18
C ASN A 100 -9.09 8.55 0.27
N MET A 101 -8.92 7.26 0.55
CA MET A 101 -8.10 6.37 -0.27
C MET A 101 -8.63 6.28 -1.70
N GLN A 102 -9.93 6.10 -1.89
CA GLN A 102 -10.56 6.10 -3.22
C GLN A 102 -10.33 7.41 -3.98
N ARG A 103 -10.41 8.56 -3.28
CA ARG A 103 -10.11 9.87 -3.89
C ARG A 103 -8.64 9.97 -4.32
N LEU A 104 -7.72 9.43 -3.53
CA LEU A 104 -6.31 9.39 -3.89
C LEU A 104 -6.06 8.55 -5.13
N GLU A 105 -6.63 7.35 -5.22
CA GLU A 105 -6.52 6.53 -6.44
C GLU A 105 -6.96 7.28 -7.70
N ASN A 106 -8.10 7.97 -7.62
CA ASN A 106 -8.61 8.80 -8.72
C ASN A 106 -7.63 9.94 -9.05
N ARG A 107 -7.10 10.64 -8.04
CA ARG A 107 -6.09 11.70 -8.22
C ARG A 107 -4.82 11.18 -8.90
N PHE A 108 -4.44 9.94 -8.61
CA PHE A 108 -3.31 9.25 -9.23
C PHE A 108 -3.68 8.53 -10.55
N LYS A 109 -4.81 8.92 -11.15
CA LYS A 109 -5.31 8.49 -12.47
C LYS A 109 -5.55 6.98 -12.57
N ARG A 110 -6.07 6.35 -11.52
CA ARG A 110 -6.52 4.96 -11.59
C ARG A 110 -7.72 4.86 -12.53
N THR A 111 -7.61 4.03 -13.57
CA THR A 111 -8.74 3.65 -14.45
C THR A 111 -9.11 2.19 -14.19
N ARG A 112 -10.42 1.90 -14.13
CA ARG A 112 -10.95 0.54 -13.94
C ARG A 112 -11.63 0.10 -15.24
N SER A 113 -10.85 -0.44 -16.19
CA SER A 113 -11.36 -0.90 -17.48
C SER A 113 -12.00 -2.29 -17.40
N PHE A 114 -11.31 -3.25 -16.78
CA PHE A 114 -11.78 -4.62 -16.58
C PHE A 114 -11.19 -5.23 -15.30
N LYS A 115 -11.71 -6.40 -14.88
CA LYS A 115 -11.23 -7.13 -13.71
C LYS A 115 -9.75 -7.49 -13.88
N ASN A 116 -8.92 -7.20 -12.88
CA ASN A 116 -7.46 -7.43 -12.90
C ASN A 116 -6.66 -6.60 -13.91
N ALA A 117 -7.24 -5.54 -14.47
CA ALA A 117 -6.52 -4.63 -15.35
C ALA A 117 -5.28 -4.02 -14.67
N ALA A 118 -4.33 -3.60 -15.53
CA ALA A 118 -3.20 -2.79 -15.12
C ALA A 118 -3.66 -1.51 -14.42
N ARG A 119 -2.92 -1.05 -13.42
CA ARG A 119 -3.30 0.11 -12.61
C ARG A 119 -2.11 1.00 -12.32
N THR A 120 -2.39 2.30 -12.26
CA THR A 120 -1.40 3.30 -11.86
C THR A 120 -1.11 3.21 -10.37
N LEU A 121 -2.17 3.10 -9.55
CA LEU A 121 -2.13 2.98 -8.10
C LEU A 121 -3.39 2.23 -7.62
N ASP A 122 -3.19 1.31 -6.70
CA ASP A 122 -4.18 0.60 -5.90
C ASP A 122 -3.85 0.86 -4.43
N ILE A 123 -4.85 1.12 -3.59
CA ILE A 123 -4.70 1.28 -2.16
C ILE A 123 -5.73 0.38 -1.45
N ASP A 124 -5.25 -0.69 -0.84
CA ASP A 124 -6.06 -1.62 -0.06
C ASP A 124 -5.88 -1.37 1.44
N ILE A 125 -6.99 -1.25 2.19
CA ILE A 125 -6.93 -1.17 3.65
C ILE A 125 -6.78 -2.58 4.22
N ILE A 126 -5.59 -2.93 4.69
CA ILE A 126 -5.30 -4.26 5.22
C ILE A 126 -5.80 -4.40 6.66
N PHE A 127 -5.40 -3.47 7.51
CA PHE A 127 -5.81 -3.42 8.93
C PHE A 127 -6.22 -2.01 9.31
N PHE A 128 -7.21 -1.90 10.19
CA PHE A 128 -7.63 -0.61 10.74
C PHE A 128 -7.86 -0.76 12.24
N HIS A 129 -6.83 -0.44 13.02
CA HIS A 129 -6.81 -0.55 14.47
C HIS A 129 -7.33 -1.95 14.91
N ASN A 130 -8.19 -2.01 15.92
CA ASN A 130 -8.86 -3.23 16.37
C ASN A 130 -10.23 -3.49 15.70
N LYS A 131 -10.50 -2.87 14.55
CA LYS A 131 -11.80 -3.00 13.88
C LYS A 131 -11.90 -4.30 13.08
N LYS A 132 -13.07 -4.95 13.19
CA LYS A 132 -13.54 -5.97 12.27
C LYS A 132 -14.74 -5.42 11.52
N ILE A 133 -14.67 -5.40 10.19
CA ILE A 133 -15.73 -4.88 9.32
C ILE A 133 -16.01 -5.91 8.25
N ASN A 134 -17.28 -6.19 8.01
CA ASN A 134 -17.72 -7.06 6.93
C ASN A 134 -18.96 -6.45 6.29
N THR A 135 -18.75 -5.67 5.24
CA THR A 135 -19.81 -5.02 4.45
C THR A 135 -19.51 -5.23 2.97
N ASP A 136 -20.51 -5.06 2.11
CA ASP A 136 -20.35 -5.19 0.64
C ASP A 136 -19.27 -4.25 0.06
N LYS A 137 -19.03 -3.12 0.73
CA LYS A 137 -18.09 -2.09 0.26
C LYS A 137 -16.70 -2.20 0.87
N LEU A 138 -16.58 -2.84 2.03
CA LEU A 138 -15.33 -2.86 2.81
C LEU A 138 -15.29 -4.06 3.76
N THR A 139 -14.20 -4.81 3.69
CA THR A 139 -13.86 -5.89 4.63
C THR A 139 -12.54 -5.57 5.32
N ILE A 140 -12.53 -5.58 6.66
CA ILE A 140 -11.33 -5.39 7.49
C ILE A 140 -11.26 -6.50 8.56
N PRO A 141 -10.14 -7.23 8.70
CA PRO A 141 -8.96 -7.17 7.85
C PRO A 141 -9.25 -7.51 6.37
N HIS A 142 -8.43 -7.00 5.45
CA HIS A 142 -8.63 -7.25 4.01
C HIS A 142 -8.71 -8.75 3.72
N LYS A 143 -9.72 -9.18 2.96
CA LYS A 143 -9.93 -10.60 2.66
C LYS A 143 -8.69 -11.23 2.02
N PHE A 144 -8.26 -12.39 2.53
CA PHE A 144 -7.10 -13.14 2.01
C PHE A 144 -5.75 -12.40 2.06
N TRP A 145 -5.60 -11.36 2.91
CA TRP A 145 -4.32 -10.65 3.03
C TRP A 145 -3.14 -11.58 3.35
N HIS A 146 -3.37 -12.60 4.18
CA HIS A 146 -2.36 -13.54 4.68
C HIS A 146 -1.90 -14.59 3.65
N THR A 147 -2.60 -14.74 2.53
CA THR A 147 -2.19 -15.65 1.45
C THR A 147 -1.62 -14.91 0.26
N ARG A 148 -1.53 -13.58 0.33
CA ARG A 148 -1.02 -12.74 -0.76
C ARG A 148 0.43 -12.38 -0.49
N GLU A 149 1.34 -12.95 -1.26
CA GLU A 149 2.77 -12.63 -1.19
C GLU A 149 3.04 -11.13 -1.35
N SER A 150 2.28 -10.46 -2.21
CA SER A 150 2.34 -9.00 -2.42
C SER A 150 1.99 -8.17 -1.18
N VAL A 151 1.39 -8.79 -0.15
CA VAL A 151 1.08 -8.18 1.14
C VAL A 151 2.00 -8.73 2.23
N VAL A 152 2.12 -10.05 2.33
CA VAL A 152 2.85 -10.73 3.41
C VAL A 152 4.34 -10.41 3.37
N ILE A 153 4.98 -10.55 2.20
CA ILE A 153 6.44 -10.37 2.08
C ILE A 153 6.87 -8.93 2.46
N PRO A 154 6.23 -7.86 1.95
CA PRO A 154 6.59 -6.52 2.40
C PRO A 154 6.23 -6.27 3.87
N LEU A 155 5.09 -6.80 4.36
CA LEU A 155 4.67 -6.63 5.75
C LEU A 155 5.68 -7.22 6.74
N GLU A 156 6.17 -8.43 6.51
CA GLU A 156 7.20 -9.09 7.33
C GLU A 156 8.54 -8.32 7.36
N ARG A 157 8.79 -7.52 6.33
CA ARG A 157 10.00 -6.71 6.19
C ARG A 157 9.88 -5.30 6.76
N MET A 158 8.73 -4.94 7.35
CA MET A 158 8.57 -3.67 8.05
C MET A 158 9.26 -3.66 9.42
N LEU A 159 9.37 -4.82 10.08
CA LEU A 159 9.92 -4.95 11.44
C LEU A 159 11.41 -5.33 11.47
N ASN A 160 11.99 -5.68 10.32
CA ASN A 160 13.35 -6.19 10.18
C ASN A 160 14.26 -5.23 9.39
N GLY A 161 13.97 -3.92 9.47
CA GLY A 161 14.70 -2.85 8.80
C GLY A 161 15.69 -2.16 9.72
#